data_AF-A0A6F9AVW8-F1
#
_entry.id   AF-A0A6F9AVW8-F1
#
_cell.length_a   1.000
_cell.length_b   1.000
_cell.length_c   1.000
_cell.angle_alpha   90.00
_cell.angle_beta   90.00
_cell.angle_gamma   90.00
#
_symmetry.space_group_name_H-M   'P 1'
#
loop_
_entity.id
_entity.type
_entity.pdbx_description
1 polymer ?
#
loop_
_entity_poly.entity_id
_entity_poly.type
_entity_poly.pdbx_seq_one_letter_code
_entity_poly.pdbx_strand_id
1 'polypeptide(L)'
;MGHETFIRYKSLAARSSVITDWRNCIETNVSFCLCCCRNFYYITMLRDPVSRYLSEWKHVQRGATWKTALHMCDGRSPTQDELPACYSGDDWTGVTLTNFMDCPSNLANNRQVRMLADLSLVGCYNVSSFTAGAERERGRVLLASAKNNLRNMAFYGLTEFQRKTQYLFERTFGLRFIQAFTQINSTRAASVGVGEGALRRRIEGLNALDMELYEYAKELFLRRYQYSRQTQHREQRLRRRQERQEERERLHQHRAPISKSRREEEEREIEGEEVGGVATTEDYSSQVVRW
;
A
#
# COMPACT_ATOMS: atom_id res chain seq x y z
N MET A 1 -19.03 -0.97 -24.17
CA MET A 1 -19.81 -0.88 -22.92
C MET A 1 -18.90 -1.38 -21.80
N GLY A 2 -18.48 -0.46 -20.92
CA GLY A 2 -17.46 -0.75 -19.91
C GLY A 2 -18.03 -1.57 -18.76
N HIS A 3 -17.43 -2.73 -18.50
CA HIS A 3 -17.73 -3.50 -17.30
C HIS A 3 -16.98 -2.88 -16.12
N GLU A 4 -17.70 -2.12 -15.30
CA GLU A 4 -17.24 -1.65 -13.99
C GLU A 4 -17.18 -2.84 -13.03
N THR A 5 -15.98 -3.32 -12.73
CA THR A 5 -15.75 -4.25 -11.62
C THR A 5 -15.93 -3.49 -10.30
N PHE A 6 -17.10 -3.65 -9.69
CA PHE A 6 -17.42 -3.06 -8.39
C PHE A 6 -16.71 -3.82 -7.26
N ILE A 7 -15.75 -3.17 -6.59
CA ILE A 7 -15.25 -3.64 -5.29
C ILE A 7 -15.83 -2.75 -4.19
N ARG A 8 -16.84 -3.25 -3.48
CA ARG A 8 -17.30 -2.66 -2.22
C ARG A 8 -16.30 -2.98 -1.11
N TYR A 9 -15.38 -2.06 -0.83
CA TYR A 9 -14.68 -2.03 0.46
C TYR A 9 -15.67 -1.60 1.56
N LYS A 10 -16.36 -2.56 2.18
CA LYS A 10 -16.95 -2.30 3.51
C LYS A 10 -15.80 -2.16 4.50
N SER A 11 -15.79 -1.05 5.23
CA SER A 11 -14.86 -0.71 6.31
C SER A 11 -14.34 -1.95 7.07
N LEU A 12 -13.16 -2.43 6.67
CA LEU A 12 -12.45 -3.58 7.26
C LEU A 12 -11.63 -3.16 8.49
N ALA A 13 -11.80 -1.92 8.98
CA ALA A 13 -11.11 -1.40 10.15
C ALA A 13 -11.46 -2.11 11.48
N ALA A 14 -12.39 -3.08 11.47
CA ALA A 14 -12.86 -3.77 12.68
C ALA A 14 -12.74 -5.30 12.65
N ARG A 15 -12.19 -5.91 11.59
CA ARG A 15 -12.05 -7.38 11.53
C ARG A 15 -10.60 -7.77 11.36
N SER A 16 -10.11 -8.50 12.35
CA SER A 16 -8.78 -9.06 12.49
C SER A 16 -8.23 -9.57 11.15
N SER A 17 -6.97 -9.23 10.87
CA SER A 17 -6.14 -9.61 9.72
C SER A 17 -6.75 -10.67 8.80
N VAL A 18 -7.45 -10.22 7.76
CA VAL A 18 -7.94 -11.09 6.68
C VAL A 18 -6.94 -10.96 5.53
N ILE A 19 -6.29 -12.07 5.19
CA ILE A 19 -5.64 -12.22 3.89
C ILE A 19 -6.77 -12.36 2.88
N THR A 20 -6.94 -11.38 1.99
CA THR A 20 -7.96 -11.40 0.95
C THR A 20 -7.38 -11.92 -0.36
N ASP A 21 -7.90 -13.05 -0.84
CA ASP A 21 -7.67 -13.59 -2.19
C ASP A 21 -8.46 -12.76 -3.21
N TRP A 22 -7.78 -12.21 -4.22
CA TRP A 22 -8.40 -11.46 -5.32
C TRP A 22 -8.54 -12.37 -6.55
N ARG A 23 -9.75 -12.91 -6.74
CA ARG A 23 -10.11 -13.67 -7.95
C ARG A 23 -10.77 -12.76 -8.97
N ASN A 24 -10.09 -12.48 -10.08
CA ASN A 24 -10.76 -12.10 -11.33
C ASN A 24 -11.02 -13.39 -12.12
N CYS A 25 -12.28 -13.81 -12.24
CA CYS A 25 -12.70 -14.80 -13.23
C CYS A 25 -13.61 -14.08 -14.24
N ILE A 26 -13.11 -13.94 -15.48
CA ILE A 26 -13.96 -13.74 -16.64
C ILE A 26 -14.24 -15.14 -17.16
N GLU A 27 -15.46 -15.64 -16.95
CA GLU A 27 -15.94 -16.85 -17.60
C GLU A 27 -16.27 -16.51 -19.06
N THR A 28 -15.38 -16.87 -19.97
CA THR A 28 -15.74 -17.03 -21.38
C THR A 28 -15.28 -18.40 -21.85
N ASN A 29 -16.27 -19.20 -22.25
CA ASN A 29 -16.12 -20.52 -22.87
C ASN A 29 -15.20 -20.44 -24.08
N VAL A 30 -13.95 -20.89 -23.94
CA VAL A 30 -13.14 -21.43 -25.04
C VAL A 30 -12.24 -22.53 -24.46
N SER A 31 -12.48 -23.75 -24.91
CA SER A 31 -11.63 -24.91 -24.65
C SER A 31 -10.25 -24.69 -25.28
N PHE A 32 -9.26 -24.30 -24.48
CA PHE A 32 -7.85 -24.50 -24.77
C PHE A 32 -7.08 -24.57 -23.44
N CYS A 33 -6.68 -25.79 -23.09
CA CYS A 33 -5.85 -26.07 -21.92
C CYS A 33 -4.42 -25.59 -22.19
N LEU A 34 -4.16 -24.33 -21.88
CA LEU A 34 -2.84 -23.86 -21.46
C LEU A 34 -2.82 -23.98 -19.95
N CYS A 35 -1.77 -24.58 -19.39
CA CYS A 35 -1.50 -24.56 -17.96
C CYS A 35 -1.38 -23.10 -17.49
N CYS A 36 -2.52 -22.45 -17.22
CA CYS A 36 -2.58 -21.07 -16.77
C CYS A 36 -1.94 -21.02 -15.39
N CYS A 37 -0.68 -20.62 -15.33
CA CYS A 37 -0.04 -20.17 -14.10
C CYS A 37 -0.89 -19.03 -13.53
N ARG A 38 -1.80 -19.38 -12.61
CA ARG A 38 -2.65 -18.41 -11.94
C ARG A 38 -1.76 -17.54 -11.06
N ASN A 39 -1.73 -16.24 -11.35
CA ASN A 39 -1.01 -15.27 -10.53
C ASN A 39 -1.85 -14.94 -9.29
N PHE A 40 -1.37 -15.35 -8.12
CA PHE A 40 -2.00 -15.01 -6.84
C PHE A 40 -1.29 -13.80 -6.23
N TYR A 41 -2.05 -12.73 -6.00
CA TYR A 41 -1.55 -11.51 -5.37
C TYR A 41 -2.01 -11.44 -3.91
N TYR A 42 -1.13 -11.84 -3.00
CA TYR A 42 -1.41 -11.77 -1.57
C TYR A 42 -1.38 -10.33 -1.08
N ILE A 43 -2.41 -9.95 -0.32
CA ILE A 43 -2.49 -8.67 0.38
C ILE A 43 -2.87 -8.84 1.84
N THR A 44 -2.45 -7.90 2.69
CA THR A 44 -2.81 -7.91 4.12
C THR A 44 -2.86 -6.51 4.73
N MET A 45 -3.35 -6.42 5.96
CA MET A 45 -3.38 -5.21 6.77
C MET A 45 -2.75 -5.48 8.14
N LEU A 46 -1.84 -4.59 8.57
CA LEU A 46 -1.22 -4.63 9.89
C LEU A 46 -1.64 -3.45 10.75
N ARG A 47 -1.53 -3.65 12.06
CA ARG A 47 -1.88 -2.67 13.08
C ARG A 47 -0.84 -2.71 14.19
N ASP A 48 -0.64 -1.55 14.82
CA ASP A 48 0.14 -1.43 16.06
C ASP A 48 -0.22 -2.57 17.03
N PRO A 49 0.75 -3.40 17.47
CA PRO A 49 0.47 -4.62 18.21
C PRO A 49 -0.31 -4.40 19.50
N VAL A 50 -0.02 -3.33 20.25
CA VAL A 50 -0.74 -3.00 21.50
C VAL A 50 -2.19 -2.69 21.19
N SER A 51 -2.44 -1.80 20.23
CA SER A 51 -3.78 -1.43 19.78
C SER A 51 -4.56 -2.61 19.22
N ARG A 52 -3.88 -3.50 18.47
CA ARG A 52 -4.46 -4.73 17.92
C ARG A 52 -4.84 -5.70 19.04
N TYR A 53 -3.94 -5.95 19.99
CA TYR A 53 -4.14 -6.86 21.11
C TYR A 53 -5.34 -6.42 21.98
N LEU A 54 -5.42 -5.13 22.33
CA LEU A 54 -6.54 -4.58 23.09
C LEU A 54 -7.86 -4.64 22.32
N SER A 55 -7.81 -4.41 21.01
CA SER A 55 -8.98 -4.54 20.14
C SER A 55 -9.50 -5.98 20.10
N GLU A 56 -8.60 -6.96 20.09
CA GLU A 56 -8.92 -8.39 20.13
C GLU A 56 -9.50 -8.78 21.48
N TRP A 57 -8.86 -8.39 22.59
CA TRP A 57 -9.40 -8.58 23.94
C TRP A 57 -10.83 -8.07 24.06
N LYS A 58 -11.11 -6.83 23.61
CA LYS A 58 -12.47 -6.27 23.65
C LYS A 58 -13.46 -7.04 22.77
N HIS A 59 -12.99 -7.69 21.71
CA HIS A 59 -13.84 -8.53 20.86
C HIS A 59 -14.16 -9.85 21.56
N VAL A 60 -13.15 -10.49 22.14
CA VAL A 60 -13.27 -11.73 22.90
C VAL A 60 -14.16 -11.55 24.13
N GLN A 61 -14.01 -10.42 24.83
CA GLN A 61 -14.87 -10.03 25.96
C GLN A 61 -16.37 -10.01 25.60
N ARG A 62 -16.72 -9.84 24.31
CA ARG A 62 -18.09 -9.86 23.79
C ARG A 62 -18.48 -11.18 23.09
N GLY A 63 -17.73 -12.25 23.30
CA GLY A 63 -18.06 -13.60 22.80
C GLY A 63 -17.35 -14.03 21.52
N ALA A 64 -16.34 -13.28 21.03
CA ALA A 64 -15.56 -13.76 19.89
C ALA A 64 -14.56 -14.85 20.32
N THR A 65 -14.57 -15.99 19.63
CA THR A 65 -13.66 -17.11 19.90
C THR A 65 -12.84 -17.54 18.69
N TRP A 66 -13.36 -17.31 17.47
CA TRP A 66 -12.83 -17.86 16.21
C TRP A 66 -12.57 -19.38 16.28
N LYS A 67 -13.32 -20.12 17.11
CA LYS A 67 -13.12 -21.55 17.39
C LYS A 67 -13.24 -22.49 16.18
N THR A 68 -13.83 -22.02 15.08
CA THR A 68 -13.95 -22.76 13.82
C THR A 68 -12.74 -22.60 12.89
N ALA A 69 -11.70 -21.86 13.32
CA ALA A 69 -10.47 -21.74 12.56
C ALA A 69 -9.72 -23.08 12.53
N LEU A 70 -9.41 -23.58 11.33
CA LEU A 70 -8.82 -24.91 11.14
C LEU A 70 -7.37 -25.02 11.59
N HIS A 71 -6.63 -23.90 11.60
CA HIS A 71 -5.21 -23.84 11.93
C HIS A 71 -4.35 -24.86 11.17
N MET A 72 -4.70 -25.12 9.90
CA MET A 72 -4.01 -26.09 9.05
C MET A 72 -2.52 -25.78 8.91
N CYS A 73 -1.69 -26.77 9.22
CA CYS A 73 -0.26 -26.76 9.02
C CYS A 73 0.19 -28.19 8.69
N ASP A 74 1.08 -28.36 7.72
CA ASP A 74 1.55 -29.68 7.22
C ASP A 74 0.41 -30.67 6.94
N GLY A 75 -0.71 -30.17 6.39
CA GLY A 75 -1.85 -31.00 5.99
C GLY A 75 -2.78 -31.47 7.10
N ARG A 76 -2.60 -31.02 8.36
CA ARG A 76 -3.49 -31.37 9.48
C ARG A 76 -3.85 -30.16 10.36
N SER A 77 -4.95 -30.29 11.10
CA SER A 77 -5.29 -29.39 12.21
C SER A 77 -4.52 -29.76 13.48
N PRO A 78 -4.21 -28.79 14.35
CA PRO A 78 -3.59 -29.06 15.65
C PRO A 78 -4.56 -29.80 16.58
N THR A 79 -4.02 -30.60 17.50
CA THR A 79 -4.81 -31.22 18.56
C THR A 79 -5.06 -30.25 19.71
N GLN A 80 -5.98 -30.60 20.62
CA GLN A 80 -6.25 -29.80 21.83
C GLN A 80 -5.02 -29.74 22.77
N ASP A 81 -4.15 -30.75 22.71
CA ASP A 81 -2.90 -30.78 23.48
C ASP A 81 -1.86 -29.80 22.91
N GLU A 82 -1.80 -29.66 21.57
CA GLU A 82 -0.91 -28.72 20.88
C GLU A 82 -1.41 -27.27 20.99
N LEU A 83 -2.73 -27.08 21.01
CA LEU A 83 -3.37 -25.77 21.06
C LEU A 83 -4.54 -25.79 22.08
N PRO A 84 -4.25 -25.68 23.37
CA PRO A 84 -5.28 -25.70 24.40
C PRO A 84 -6.05 -24.37 24.45
N ALA A 85 -7.37 -24.46 24.63
CA ALA A 85 -8.23 -23.31 24.78
C ALA A 85 -7.97 -22.55 26.10
N CYS A 86 -8.05 -21.22 26.05
CA CYS A 86 -7.92 -20.36 27.24
C CYS A 86 -9.19 -20.24 28.09
N TYR A 87 -10.28 -20.86 27.65
CA TYR A 87 -11.60 -20.76 28.28
C TYR A 87 -12.25 -22.13 28.36
N SER A 88 -13.14 -22.28 29.34
CA SER A 88 -13.97 -23.46 29.51
C SER A 88 -15.37 -23.17 28.96
N GLY A 89 -15.98 -24.13 28.26
CA GLY A 89 -17.32 -23.99 27.70
C GLY A 89 -17.32 -23.37 26.29
N ASP A 90 -18.35 -22.55 26.01
CA ASP A 90 -18.65 -22.10 24.64
C ASP A 90 -17.81 -20.92 24.15
N ASP A 91 -17.47 -19.99 25.06
CA ASP A 91 -16.73 -18.77 24.77
C ASP A 91 -15.98 -18.20 25.99
N TRP A 92 -15.34 -17.05 25.77
CA TRP A 92 -14.58 -16.31 26.79
C TRP A 92 -15.23 -14.94 27.11
N THR A 93 -16.56 -14.90 27.11
CA THR A 93 -17.34 -13.69 27.40
C THR A 93 -17.03 -13.15 28.79
N GLY A 94 -16.92 -11.83 28.91
CA GLY A 94 -16.65 -11.17 30.20
C GLY A 94 -15.20 -11.23 30.68
N VAL A 95 -14.28 -11.86 29.94
CA VAL A 95 -12.86 -11.97 30.34
C VAL A 95 -12.22 -10.60 30.66
N THR A 96 -11.55 -10.53 31.81
CA THR A 96 -10.77 -9.35 32.22
C THR A 96 -9.47 -9.26 31.40
N LEU A 97 -8.90 -8.06 31.27
CA LEU A 97 -7.64 -7.91 30.54
C LEU A 97 -6.50 -8.71 31.19
N THR A 98 -6.49 -8.81 32.52
CA THR A 98 -5.52 -9.62 33.28
C THR A 98 -5.60 -11.09 32.90
N ASN A 99 -6.78 -11.71 33.01
CA ASN A 99 -6.96 -13.13 32.66
C ASN A 99 -6.68 -13.39 31.18
N PHE A 100 -6.99 -12.42 30.31
CA PHE A 100 -6.65 -12.51 28.89
C PHE A 100 -5.14 -12.55 28.65
N MET A 101 -4.36 -11.75 29.39
CA MET A 101 -2.88 -11.74 29.31
C MET A 101 -2.23 -12.94 30.02
N ASP A 102 -2.90 -13.53 31.00
CA ASP A 102 -2.34 -14.60 31.82
C ASP A 102 -2.40 -15.98 31.15
N CYS A 103 -3.24 -16.16 30.13
CA CYS A 103 -3.30 -17.42 29.39
C CYS A 103 -2.07 -17.60 28.47
N PRO A 104 -1.22 -18.63 28.68
CA PRO A 104 -0.03 -18.84 27.86
C PRO A 104 -0.34 -19.23 26.41
N SER A 105 -1.41 -20.00 26.17
CA SER A 105 -1.85 -20.44 24.84
C SER A 105 -2.70 -19.41 24.09
N ASN A 106 -2.79 -18.17 24.58
CA ASN A 106 -3.60 -17.15 23.94
C ASN A 106 -3.10 -16.82 22.53
N LEU A 107 -3.90 -17.15 21.53
CA LEU A 107 -3.62 -16.88 20.11
C LEU A 107 -3.56 -15.39 19.77
N ALA A 108 -3.96 -14.49 20.68
CA ALA A 108 -3.72 -13.07 20.52
C ALA A 108 -2.24 -12.72 20.63
N ASN A 109 -1.42 -13.52 21.34
CA ASN A 109 0.02 -13.29 21.46
C ASN A 109 0.70 -13.50 20.09
N ASN A 110 1.51 -12.51 19.67
CA ASN A 110 2.27 -12.52 18.41
C ASN A 110 1.45 -12.97 17.19
N ARG A 111 0.17 -12.55 17.13
CA ARG A 111 -0.79 -12.99 16.11
C ARG A 111 -0.34 -12.63 14.69
N GLN A 112 0.20 -11.44 14.47
CA GLN A 112 0.59 -10.99 13.14
C GLN A 112 1.77 -11.79 12.61
N VAL A 113 2.80 -12.02 13.44
CA VAL A 113 3.94 -12.88 13.09
C VAL A 113 3.47 -14.30 12.81
N ARG A 114 2.69 -14.91 13.72
CA ARG A 114 2.23 -16.29 13.57
C ARG A 114 1.39 -16.50 12.30
N MET A 115 0.58 -15.52 11.90
CA MET A 115 -0.27 -15.63 10.71
C MET A 115 0.42 -15.29 9.40
N LEU A 116 1.58 -14.66 9.44
CA LEU A 116 2.36 -14.31 8.25
C LEU A 116 3.55 -15.23 8.02
N ALA A 117 4.06 -15.85 9.08
CA ALA A 117 5.14 -16.82 9.01
C ALA A 117 4.66 -18.14 8.41
N ASP A 118 5.61 -18.85 7.80
CA ASP A 118 5.48 -20.28 7.53
C ASP A 118 5.74 -21.05 8.84
N LEU A 119 4.70 -21.69 9.36
CA LEU A 119 4.76 -22.45 10.61
C LEU A 119 5.43 -23.82 10.46
N SER A 120 5.53 -24.36 9.23
CA SER A 120 6.19 -25.66 8.98
C SER A 120 7.68 -25.60 9.38
N LEU A 121 8.31 -24.43 9.23
CA LEU A 121 9.71 -24.17 9.61
C LEU A 121 10.02 -24.43 11.08
N VAL A 122 9.00 -24.43 11.93
CA VAL A 122 9.13 -24.63 13.37
C VAL A 122 8.33 -25.83 13.88
N GLY A 123 7.94 -26.76 12.99
CA GLY A 123 7.14 -27.93 13.39
C GLY A 123 5.70 -27.56 13.78
N CYS A 124 5.10 -26.59 13.09
CA CYS A 124 3.72 -26.16 13.29
C CYS A 124 3.42 -25.73 14.73
N TYR A 125 2.39 -26.31 15.36
CA TYR A 125 1.96 -26.03 16.72
C TYR A 125 2.58 -26.98 17.77
N ASN A 126 3.48 -27.86 17.36
CA ASN A 126 4.13 -28.78 18.27
C ASN A 126 5.21 -28.05 19.06
N VAL A 127 4.89 -27.62 20.28
CA VAL A 127 5.84 -26.98 21.21
C VAL A 127 6.49 -28.04 22.10
N SER A 128 7.19 -29.00 21.49
CA SER A 128 7.92 -30.04 22.22
C SER A 128 9.38 -29.63 22.42
N SER A 129 9.61 -28.66 23.33
CA SER A 129 10.85 -28.47 24.10
C SER A 129 10.77 -27.16 24.89
N PHE A 130 10.36 -27.24 26.16
CA PHE A 130 10.20 -26.08 27.08
C PHE A 130 11.53 -25.45 27.54
N THR A 131 12.60 -25.49 26.74
CA THR A 131 13.79 -24.72 27.06
C THR A 131 13.60 -23.29 26.58
N ALA A 132 13.86 -22.31 27.45
CA ALA A 132 13.72 -20.88 27.10
C ALA A 132 14.58 -20.47 25.89
N GLY A 133 15.67 -21.20 25.62
CA GLY A 133 16.49 -21.04 24.43
C GLY A 133 15.79 -21.48 23.14
N ALA A 134 15.07 -22.60 23.18
CA ALA A 134 14.33 -23.12 22.02
C ALA A 134 13.17 -22.20 21.61
N GLU A 135 12.43 -21.63 22.57
CA GLU A 135 11.34 -20.70 22.27
C GLU A 135 11.86 -19.39 21.64
N ARG A 136 13.00 -18.89 22.12
CA ARG A 136 13.65 -17.70 21.52
C ARG A 136 14.07 -17.96 20.08
N GLU A 137 14.66 -19.12 19.81
CA GLU A 137 15.11 -19.47 18.46
C GLU A 137 13.91 -19.69 17.52
N ARG A 138 12.88 -20.39 17.99
CA ARG A 138 11.58 -20.51 17.30
C ARG A 138 11.01 -19.14 16.93
N GLY A 139 11.00 -18.19 17.88
CA GLY A 139 10.54 -16.83 17.66
C GLY A 139 11.33 -16.09 16.57
N ARG A 140 12.67 -16.27 16.52
CA ARG A 140 13.52 -15.67 15.48
C ARG A 140 13.21 -16.21 14.09
N VAL A 141 13.05 -17.53 13.95
CA VAL A 141 12.70 -18.18 12.67
C VAL A 141 11.34 -17.66 12.18
N LEU A 142 10.33 -17.62 13.06
CA LEU A 142 9.00 -17.10 12.73
C LEU A 142 9.05 -15.64 12.31
N LEU A 143 9.79 -14.79 13.04
CA LEU A 143 9.92 -13.37 12.71
C LEU A 143 10.60 -13.16 11.35
N ALA A 144 11.68 -13.90 11.06
CA ALA A 144 12.37 -13.84 9.78
C ALA A 144 11.45 -14.26 8.63
N SER A 145 10.72 -15.37 8.81
CA SER A 145 9.73 -15.87 7.84
C SER A 145 8.61 -14.85 7.60
N ALA A 146 8.03 -14.28 8.66
CA ALA A 146 6.99 -13.27 8.55
C ALA A 146 7.47 -12.00 7.82
N LYS A 147 8.69 -11.51 8.11
CA LYS A 147 9.29 -10.36 7.42
C LYS A 147 9.50 -10.65 5.93
N ASN A 148 10.01 -11.83 5.59
CA ASN A 148 10.19 -12.24 4.20
C ASN A 148 8.87 -12.34 3.44
N ASN A 149 7.87 -13.02 4.02
CA ASN A 149 6.57 -13.19 3.40
C ASN A 149 5.87 -11.84 3.20
N LEU A 150 5.86 -10.98 4.23
CA LEU A 150 5.28 -9.64 4.15
C LEU A 150 5.96 -8.77 3.09
N ARG A 151 7.30 -8.84 2.97
CA ARG A 151 8.05 -8.11 1.95
C ARG A 151 7.66 -8.57 0.54
N ASN A 152 7.43 -9.87 0.34
CA ASN A 152 7.15 -10.46 -0.96
C ASN A 152 5.67 -10.43 -1.36
N MET A 153 4.77 -10.04 -0.44
CA MET A 153 3.37 -9.76 -0.78
C MET A 153 3.26 -8.62 -1.80
N ALA A 154 2.26 -8.71 -2.66
CA ALA A 154 1.97 -7.69 -3.67
C ALA A 154 1.71 -6.32 -3.03
N PHE A 155 0.98 -6.32 -1.91
CA PHE A 155 0.69 -5.11 -1.16
C PHE A 155 0.39 -5.43 0.30
N TYR A 156 0.74 -4.52 1.21
CA TYR A 156 0.16 -4.51 2.55
C TYR A 156 -0.07 -3.07 3.01
N GLY A 157 -1.09 -2.90 3.85
CA GLY A 157 -1.44 -1.60 4.43
C GLY A 157 -1.26 -1.56 5.95
N LEU A 158 -1.22 -0.34 6.47
CA LEU A 158 -1.16 -0.06 7.90
C LEU A 158 -2.43 0.67 8.32
N THR A 159 -3.07 0.21 9.41
CA THR A 159 -4.33 0.79 9.88
C THR A 159 -4.20 2.24 10.33
N GLU A 160 -3.01 2.65 10.75
CA GLU A 160 -2.69 4.01 11.20
C GLU A 160 -2.51 5.00 10.02
N PHE A 161 -2.36 4.50 8.79
CA PHE A 161 -2.06 5.31 7.61
C PHE A 161 -3.05 5.07 6.47
N GLN A 162 -4.35 5.17 6.74
CA GLN A 162 -5.42 4.83 5.79
C GLN A 162 -5.26 5.52 4.41
N ARG A 163 -4.92 6.82 4.38
CA ARG A 163 -4.69 7.57 3.14
C ARG A 163 -3.47 7.10 2.35
N LYS A 164 -2.37 6.76 3.04
CA LYS A 164 -1.16 6.24 2.39
C LYS A 164 -1.39 4.82 1.88
N THR A 165 -2.13 4.03 2.65
CA THR A 165 -2.59 2.68 2.29
C THR A 165 -3.43 2.73 1.01
N GLN A 166 -4.41 3.61 0.95
CA GLN A 166 -5.22 3.84 -0.27
C GLN A 166 -4.31 4.18 -1.45
N TYR A 167 -3.45 5.19 -1.31
CA TYR A 167 -2.56 5.63 -2.39
C TYR A 167 -1.66 4.51 -2.92
N LEU A 168 -1.02 3.74 -2.04
CA LEU A 168 -0.14 2.65 -2.46
C LEU A 168 -0.94 1.51 -3.11
N PHE A 169 -2.11 1.16 -2.59
CA PHE A 169 -2.96 0.13 -3.20
C PHE A 169 -3.37 0.51 -4.63
N GLU A 170 -3.84 1.74 -4.82
CA GLU A 170 -4.21 2.28 -6.13
C GLU A 170 -3.03 2.24 -7.12
N ARG A 171 -1.82 2.59 -6.66
CA ARG A 171 -0.61 2.57 -7.49
C ARG A 171 -0.12 1.16 -7.79
N THR A 172 -0.19 0.22 -6.84
CA THR A 172 0.27 -1.16 -7.02
C THR A 172 -0.58 -1.89 -8.05
N PHE A 173 -1.90 -1.72 -8.04
CA PHE A 173 -2.81 -2.45 -8.91
C PHE A 173 -3.35 -1.63 -10.08
N GLY A 174 -2.98 -0.35 -10.20
CA GLY A 174 -3.51 0.55 -11.23
C GLY A 174 -5.01 0.84 -11.08
N LEU A 175 -5.54 0.72 -9.86
CA LEU A 175 -6.95 0.90 -9.53
C LEU A 175 -7.20 2.29 -8.90
N ARG A 176 -8.46 2.69 -8.78
CA ARG A 176 -8.87 3.85 -7.97
C ARG A 176 -10.09 3.53 -7.14
N PHE A 177 -10.08 3.96 -5.88
CA PHE A 177 -11.27 3.87 -5.05
C PHE A 177 -12.23 5.02 -5.37
N ILE A 178 -13.52 4.70 -5.40
CA ILE A 178 -14.60 5.70 -5.58
C ILE A 178 -14.60 6.68 -4.40
N GLN A 179 -14.50 6.12 -3.20
CA GLN A 179 -14.48 6.88 -1.96
C GLN A 179 -13.10 6.87 -1.33
N ALA A 180 -12.73 8.05 -0.88
CA ALA A 180 -11.46 8.35 -0.30
C ALA A 180 -11.43 7.83 1.16
N PHE A 181 -10.39 7.09 1.56
CA PHE A 181 -10.33 6.47 2.89
C PHE A 181 -10.27 7.53 3.99
N THR A 182 -11.02 7.34 5.07
CA THR A 182 -11.01 8.23 6.23
C THR A 182 -10.23 7.62 7.38
N GLN A 183 -9.41 8.44 8.06
CA GLN A 183 -8.68 7.98 9.23
C GLN A 183 -9.61 8.05 10.45
N ILE A 184 -9.92 6.89 11.03
CA ILE A 184 -10.74 6.79 12.24
C ILE A 184 -9.85 6.29 13.38
N ASN A 185 -9.33 7.22 14.18
CA ASN A 185 -8.43 6.91 15.30
C ASN A 185 -9.19 6.59 16.60
N SER A 186 -10.47 7.00 16.71
CA SER A 186 -11.37 6.71 17.83
C SER A 186 -11.87 5.26 17.81
N THR A 187 -10.94 4.32 17.99
CA THR A 187 -11.26 2.89 18.03
C THR A 187 -11.57 2.41 19.44
N ARG A 188 -12.26 1.27 19.56
CA ARG A 188 -12.51 0.59 20.85
C ARG A 188 -11.24 0.26 21.64
N ALA A 189 -10.07 0.20 20.97
CA ALA A 189 -8.78 0.05 21.64
C ALA A 189 -8.29 1.38 22.22
N ALA A 190 -8.46 2.49 21.48
CA ALA A 190 -8.11 3.82 21.94
C ALA A 190 -8.90 4.23 23.19
N SER A 191 -10.16 3.77 23.33
CA SER A 191 -10.99 4.02 24.51
C SER A 191 -10.56 3.25 25.77
N VAL A 192 -9.65 2.27 25.68
CA VAL A 192 -9.13 1.57 26.86
C VAL A 192 -8.12 2.44 27.62
N GLY A 193 -7.53 3.45 26.97
CA GLY A 193 -6.67 4.42 27.64
C GLY A 193 -5.45 3.78 28.32
N VAL A 194 -4.79 2.83 27.65
CA VAL A 194 -3.56 2.23 28.18
C VAL A 194 -2.42 3.23 27.98
N GLY A 195 -2.19 4.06 29.00
CA GLY A 195 -1.02 4.96 29.05
C GLY A 195 0.31 4.19 29.06
N GLU A 196 1.44 4.88 29.19
CA GLU A 196 2.80 4.31 29.13
C GLU A 196 3.20 3.46 30.37
N GLY A 197 2.23 3.00 31.16
CA GLY A 197 2.44 2.29 32.42
C GLY A 197 2.90 0.84 32.27
N ALA A 198 3.03 0.14 33.41
CA ALA A 198 3.43 -1.26 33.47
C ALA A 198 2.54 -2.19 32.63
N LEU A 199 1.25 -1.87 32.50
CA LEU A 199 0.31 -2.63 31.67
C LEU A 199 0.70 -2.62 30.19
N ARG A 200 1.12 -1.46 29.65
CA ARG A 200 1.55 -1.35 28.26
C ARG A 200 2.79 -2.20 28.00
N ARG A 201 3.81 -2.06 28.85
CA ARG A 201 5.05 -2.84 28.76
C ARG A 201 4.80 -4.34 28.83
N ARG A 202 3.83 -4.77 29.64
CA ARG A 202 3.41 -6.17 29.70
C ARG A 202 2.82 -6.65 28.36
N ILE A 203 1.92 -5.87 27.75
CA ILE A 203 1.33 -6.21 26.45
C ILE A 203 2.39 -6.23 25.35
N GLU A 204 3.32 -5.27 25.36
CA GLU A 204 4.47 -5.21 24.44
C GLU A 204 5.35 -6.46 24.60
N GLY A 205 5.61 -6.90 25.84
CA GLY A 205 6.36 -8.13 26.11
C GLY A 205 5.67 -9.40 25.57
N LEU A 206 4.35 -9.52 25.76
CA LEU A 206 3.56 -10.63 25.20
C LEU A 206 3.53 -10.63 23.66
N ASN A 207 3.73 -9.46 23.05
CA ASN A 207 3.69 -9.26 21.60
C ASN A 207 5.06 -8.84 21.04
N ALA A 208 6.17 -9.25 21.66
CA ALA A 208 7.51 -8.79 21.30
C ALA A 208 7.86 -9.02 19.82
N LEU A 209 7.51 -10.19 19.26
CA LEU A 209 7.77 -10.49 17.84
C LEU A 209 6.89 -9.60 16.94
N ASP A 210 5.63 -9.39 17.32
CA ASP A 210 4.73 -8.49 16.61
C ASP A 210 5.23 -7.03 16.65
N MET A 211 5.85 -6.58 17.75
CA MET A 211 6.47 -5.25 17.86
C MET A 211 7.61 -5.11 16.87
N GLU A 212 8.52 -6.08 16.80
CA GLU A 212 9.63 -6.07 15.84
C GLU A 212 9.16 -6.17 14.39
N LEU A 213 8.14 -6.99 14.12
CA LEU A 213 7.54 -7.08 12.79
C LEU A 213 6.88 -5.77 12.38
N TYR A 214 6.13 -5.14 13.29
CA TYR A 214 5.40 -3.92 13.00
C TYR A 214 6.35 -2.76 12.69
N GLU A 215 7.44 -2.62 13.45
CA GLU A 215 8.44 -1.59 13.21
C GLU A 215 9.09 -1.76 11.83
N TYR A 216 9.51 -2.99 11.51
CA TYR A 216 10.01 -3.33 10.16
C TYR A 216 8.98 -3.01 9.06
N ALA A 217 7.73 -3.43 9.26
CA ALA A 217 6.66 -3.23 8.30
C ALA A 217 6.36 -1.74 8.08
N LYS A 218 6.40 -0.94 9.15
CA LYS A 218 6.20 0.51 9.13
C LYS A 218 7.30 1.21 8.35
N GLU A 219 8.56 0.88 8.62
CA GLU A 219 9.68 1.44 7.89
C GLU A 219 9.61 1.11 6.39
N LEU A 220 9.43 -0.17 6.05
CA LEU A 220 9.31 -0.61 4.66
C LEU A 220 8.12 0.05 3.94
N PHE A 221 6.99 0.19 4.62
CA PHE A 221 5.79 0.82 4.06
C PHE A 221 6.02 2.30 3.75
N LEU A 222 6.63 3.05 4.68
CA LEU A 222 6.93 4.45 4.48
C LEU A 222 7.97 4.66 3.37
N ARG A 223 8.99 3.78 3.27
CA ARG A 223 9.95 3.78 2.15
C ARG A 223 9.26 3.54 0.82
N ARG A 224 8.37 2.53 0.71
CA ARG A 224 7.56 2.26 -0.50
C ARG A 224 6.69 3.46 -0.88
N TYR A 225 6.05 4.09 0.10
CA TYR A 225 5.24 5.28 -0.11
C TYR A 225 6.07 6.44 -0.67
N GLN A 226 7.20 6.76 -0.05
CA GLN A 226 8.10 7.83 -0.50
C GLN A 226 8.63 7.57 -1.91
N TYR A 227 9.09 6.35 -2.19
CA TYR A 227 9.57 5.96 -3.52
C TYR A 227 8.49 6.13 -4.60
N SER A 228 7.28 5.63 -4.35
CA SER A 228 6.15 5.77 -5.28
C SER A 228 5.79 7.23 -5.53
N ARG A 229 5.78 8.06 -4.47
CA ARG A 229 5.51 9.51 -4.58
C ARG A 229 6.57 10.22 -5.42
N GLN A 230 7.85 9.96 -5.18
CA GLN A 230 8.94 10.57 -5.94
C GLN A 230 8.89 10.17 -7.40
N THR A 231 8.64 8.89 -7.68
CA THR A 231 8.49 8.37 -9.05
C THR A 231 7.32 9.05 -9.77
N GLN A 232 6.15 9.15 -9.13
CA GLN A 232 5.01 9.86 -9.68
C GLN A 232 5.30 11.34 -9.98
N HIS A 233 6.02 12.04 -9.10
CA HIS A 233 6.41 13.42 -9.33
C HIS A 233 7.38 13.55 -10.53
N ARG A 234 8.30 12.59 -10.71
CA ARG A 234 9.20 12.55 -11.88
C ARG A 234 8.42 12.29 -13.17
N GLU A 235 7.51 11.31 -13.17
CA GLU A 235 6.62 11.00 -14.30
C GLU A 235 5.82 12.24 -14.72
N GLN A 236 5.21 12.95 -13.76
CA GLN A 236 4.45 14.17 -14.03
C GLN A 236 5.32 15.30 -14.59
N ARG A 237 6.55 15.46 -14.09
CA ARG A 237 7.49 16.47 -14.62
C ARG A 237 7.90 16.16 -16.05
N LEU A 238 8.14 14.89 -16.37
CA LEU A 238 8.46 14.44 -17.72
C LEU A 238 7.28 14.66 -18.68
N ARG A 239 6.06 14.28 -18.29
CA ARG A 239 4.84 14.54 -19.07
C ARG A 239 4.65 16.01 -19.37
N ARG A 240 4.75 16.88 -18.35
CA ARG A 240 4.67 18.34 -18.55
C ARG A 240 5.76 18.91 -19.46
N ARG A 241 6.95 18.28 -19.50
CA ARG A 241 8.03 18.69 -20.42
C ARG A 241 7.70 18.29 -21.86
N GLN A 242 7.21 17.06 -22.05
CA GLN A 242 6.76 16.55 -23.35
C GLN A 242 5.60 17.39 -23.89
N GLU A 243 4.57 17.65 -23.08
CA GLU A 243 3.43 18.50 -23.45
C GLU A 243 3.88 19.90 -23.92
N ARG A 244 4.83 20.53 -23.21
CA ARG A 244 5.39 21.83 -23.62
C ARG A 244 6.22 21.77 -24.91
N GLN A 245 6.92 20.66 -25.14
CA GLN A 245 7.70 20.47 -26.36
C GLN A 245 6.75 20.28 -27.55
N GLU A 246 5.74 19.42 -27.41
CA GLU A 246 4.70 19.21 -28.41
C GLU A 246 3.94 20.51 -28.72
N GLU A 247 3.62 21.32 -27.71
CA GLU A 247 2.98 22.62 -27.90
C GLU A 247 3.87 23.59 -28.69
N ARG A 248 5.18 23.63 -28.40
CA ARG A 248 6.16 24.43 -29.16
C ARG A 248 6.28 23.96 -30.60
N GLU A 249 6.32 22.66 -30.83
CA GLU A 249 6.39 22.07 -32.17
C GLU A 249 5.11 22.37 -32.98
N ARG A 250 3.93 22.27 -32.35
CA ARG A 250 2.64 22.67 -32.97
C ARG A 250 2.61 24.15 -33.33
N LEU A 251 3.05 25.02 -32.43
CA LEU A 251 3.15 26.46 -32.69
C LEU A 251 4.13 26.76 -33.84
N HIS A 252 5.26 26.05 -33.91
CA HIS A 252 6.21 26.21 -35.00
C HIS A 252 5.63 25.74 -36.34
N GLN A 253 4.93 24.59 -36.36
CA GLN A 253 4.25 24.10 -37.56
C GLN A 253 3.11 25.02 -38.02
N HIS A 254 2.38 25.68 -37.11
CA HIS A 254 1.34 26.65 -37.49
C HIS A 254 1.91 28.00 -37.94
N ARG A 255 3.06 28.43 -37.37
CA ARG A 255 3.68 29.72 -37.71
C ARG A 255 4.54 29.65 -38.98
N ALA A 256 5.12 28.49 -39.30
CA ALA A 256 5.99 28.31 -40.47
C ALA A 256 5.30 28.63 -41.81
N PRO A 257 4.06 28.17 -42.10
CA PRO A 257 3.33 28.55 -43.31
C PRO A 257 3.03 30.06 -43.37
N ILE A 258 2.63 30.66 -42.25
CA ILE A 258 2.28 32.09 -42.16
C ILE A 258 3.52 32.98 -42.35
N SER A 259 4.67 32.57 -41.79
CA SER A 259 5.93 33.29 -42.01
C SER A 259 6.45 33.13 -43.44
N LYS A 260 6.16 32.00 -44.08
CA LYS A 260 6.57 31.74 -45.46
C LYS A 260 5.70 32.53 -46.44
N SER A 261 4.38 32.53 -46.26
CA SER A 261 3.46 33.32 -47.08
C SER A 261 3.74 34.82 -46.96
N ARG A 262 4.05 35.31 -45.76
CA ARG A 262 4.39 36.72 -45.54
C ARG A 262 5.71 37.13 -46.19
N ARG A 263 6.72 36.26 -46.18
CA ARG A 263 7.98 36.49 -46.93
C ARG A 263 7.78 36.45 -48.44
N GLU A 264 6.95 35.54 -48.94
CA GLU A 264 6.59 35.47 -50.36
C GLU A 264 5.71 36.66 -50.82
N GLU A 265 5.01 37.34 -49.90
CA GLU A 265 4.32 38.61 -50.15
C GLU A 265 5.32 39.79 -50.14
N GLU A 266 6.19 39.89 -49.14
CA GLU A 266 7.22 40.94 -49.05
C GLU A 266 8.20 40.88 -50.24
N GLU A 267 8.61 39.70 -50.70
CA GLU A 267 9.47 39.55 -51.89
C GLU A 267 8.76 39.98 -53.19
N ARG A 268 7.43 39.76 -53.29
CA ARG A 268 6.62 40.22 -54.44
C ARG A 268 6.39 41.72 -54.45
N GLU A 269 6.32 42.37 -53.29
CA GLU A 269 6.25 43.84 -53.19
C GLU A 269 7.58 44.48 -53.61
N ILE A 270 8.72 43.89 -53.24
CA ILE A 270 10.06 44.39 -53.62
C ILE A 270 10.32 44.22 -55.12
N GLU A 271 9.94 43.09 -55.73
CA GLU A 271 10.07 42.90 -57.19
C GLU A 271 9.10 43.80 -57.99
N GLY A 272 8.01 44.28 -57.38
CA GLY A 272 7.08 45.24 -57.97
C GLY A 272 7.58 46.69 -57.99
N GLU A 273 8.50 47.06 -57.10
CA GLU A 273 9.08 48.42 -57.03
C GLU A 273 10.28 48.64 -57.97
N GLU A 274 10.92 47.59 -58.50
CA GLU A 274 12.06 47.73 -59.43
C GLU A 274 11.68 48.03 -60.89
N VAL A 275 10.40 48.13 -61.25
CA VAL A 275 9.94 48.50 -62.61
C VAL A 275 9.32 49.91 -62.61
N GLY A 276 10.12 50.93 -62.28
CA GLY A 276 9.73 52.33 -62.33
C GLY A 276 10.95 53.25 -62.41
N GLY A 277 11.53 53.39 -63.60
CA GLY A 277 12.70 54.24 -63.80
C GLY A 277 12.41 55.75 -63.78
N VAL A 278 13.52 56.51 -63.58
CA VAL A 278 13.77 57.94 -63.94
C VAL A 278 13.24 58.95 -62.90
N ALA A 279 13.91 60.02 -62.43
CA ALA A 279 15.13 60.74 -62.80
C ALA A 279 15.71 61.53 -61.58
N THR A 280 16.96 61.96 -61.76
CA THR A 280 17.73 63.00 -61.06
C THR A 280 16.96 64.27 -60.62
N THR A 281 17.33 64.88 -59.47
CA THR A 281 17.84 66.27 -59.37
C THR A 281 18.44 66.57 -57.98
N GLU A 282 19.36 67.53 -58.00
CA GLU A 282 20.28 68.04 -56.98
C GLU A 282 19.67 68.69 -55.71
N ASP A 283 20.43 68.53 -54.61
CA ASP A 283 20.93 69.55 -53.65
C ASP A 283 19.98 70.45 -52.84
N TYR A 284 20.03 70.32 -51.49
CA TYR A 284 20.17 71.48 -50.58
C TYR A 284 20.60 71.07 -49.14
N SER A 285 21.89 71.29 -48.86
CA SER A 285 22.59 71.57 -47.58
C SER A 285 21.82 71.65 -46.25
N SER A 286 22.35 71.01 -45.19
CA SER A 286 22.79 71.76 -43.98
C SER A 286 23.67 70.93 -43.01
N GLN A 287 24.95 71.33 -43.02
CA GLN A 287 25.81 71.62 -41.86
C GLN A 287 26.20 70.52 -40.84
N VAL A 288 27.49 70.21 -40.93
CA VAL A 288 28.40 69.75 -39.88
C VAL A 288 28.42 70.70 -38.69
N VAL A 289 28.35 70.19 -37.45
CA VAL A 289 29.23 70.63 -36.35
C VAL A 289 29.58 69.44 -35.44
N ARG A 290 30.87 69.11 -35.42
CA ARG A 290 31.56 68.32 -34.38
C ARG A 290 31.70 69.15 -33.11
N TRP A 291 31.56 68.50 -31.95
CA TRP A 291 32.56 68.53 -30.87
C TRP A 291 32.68 67.13 -30.28
#